data_AF-A0A2M8JM54-F1
#
_entry.id   AF-A0A2M8JM54-F1
#
_cell.length_a   1.000
_cell.length_b   1.000
_cell.length_c   1.000
_cell.angle_alpha   90.00
_cell.angle_beta   90.00
_cell.angle_gamma   90.00
#
_symmetry.space_group_name_H-M   'P 1'
#
loop_
_entity.id
_entity.type
_entity.pdbx_description
1 polymer ?
#
loop_
_entity_poly.entity_id
_entity_poly.type
_entity_poly.pdbx_seq_one_letter_code
_entity_poly.pdbx_strand_id
1 'polypeptide(L)'
;MLGIKPCGKKINHFRFCHNIVAKFLFVEKNATKTQKMKKGFNPREVLGLTQHQIAKLLNVSRSQWSMYELGQRDLPASAFLVLGDMMVFAKTITVQTAPKTEHQLKQEASLQIALQKLLQENAYQLERVARKLAPLEQKHQAQLKTLQLLAYLKTQNLNTGTPQSKNLERITTQTINGVTLKDLLQIVKWQMKLEMLQAEKQWLEERLKIMSDEL
;
A
#
# COMPACT_ATOMS: atom_id res chain seq x y z
N MET A 1 -41.53 -21.37 12.60
CA MET A 1 -40.92 -21.65 11.28
C MET A 1 -41.42 -20.62 10.28
N LEU A 2 -40.61 -19.59 10.00
CA LEU A 2 -40.72 -18.75 8.81
C LEU A 2 -39.28 -18.46 8.38
N GLY A 3 -38.85 -19.13 7.32
CA GLY A 3 -37.50 -19.08 6.79
C GLY A 3 -37.31 -17.85 5.91
N ILE A 4 -36.35 -17.00 6.28
CA ILE A 4 -35.85 -15.93 5.44
C ILE A 4 -34.45 -16.35 4.98
N LYS A 5 -34.34 -16.65 3.68
CA LYS A 5 -33.08 -16.96 3.00
C LYS A 5 -32.18 -15.72 3.00
N PRO A 6 -30.88 -15.83 3.36
CA PRO A 6 -29.94 -14.74 3.20
C PRO A 6 -29.57 -14.59 1.71
N CYS A 7 -29.97 -13.46 1.11
CA CYS A 7 -29.48 -13.04 -0.19
C CYS A 7 -27.99 -12.73 -0.10
N GLY A 8 -27.17 -13.58 -0.73
CA GLY A 8 -25.77 -13.31 -0.97
C GLY A 8 -25.61 -12.12 -1.91
N LYS A 9 -24.97 -11.05 -1.42
CA LYS A 9 -24.29 -10.07 -2.26
C LYS A 9 -22.82 -10.02 -1.84
N LYS A 10 -22.03 -10.85 -2.52
CA LYS A 10 -20.59 -10.63 -2.68
C LYS A 10 -20.42 -9.38 -3.52
N ILE A 11 -19.86 -8.32 -2.96
CA ILE A 11 -19.45 -7.14 -3.73
C ILE A 11 -17.92 -7.09 -3.70
N ASN A 12 -17.36 -7.77 -4.69
CA ASN A 12 -16.22 -7.40 -5.52
C ASN A 12 -15.14 -6.47 -4.93
N HIS A 13 -14.09 -7.13 -4.48
CA HIS A 13 -12.68 -6.87 -4.80
C HIS A 13 -12.45 -5.76 -5.86
N PHE A 14 -11.83 -4.66 -5.43
CA PHE A 14 -11.38 -3.57 -6.27
C PHE A 14 -10.24 -4.06 -7.17
N ARG A 15 -10.58 -4.49 -8.39
CA ARG A 15 -9.65 -4.78 -9.48
C ARG A 15 -9.13 -3.45 -10.04
N PHE A 16 -7.94 -3.04 -9.60
CA PHE A 16 -7.15 -2.01 -10.27
C PHE A 16 -6.06 -2.72 -11.08
N CYS A 17 -6.34 -3.03 -12.34
CA CYS A 17 -5.37 -3.33 -13.42
C CYS A 17 -6.12 -3.96 -14.59
N HIS A 18 -6.46 -3.16 -15.61
CA HIS A 18 -6.45 -3.58 -17.02
C HIS A 18 -6.80 -2.38 -17.88
N ASN A 19 -5.80 -1.60 -18.30
CA ASN A 19 -6.01 -0.72 -19.44
C ASN A 19 -4.73 -0.41 -20.22
N ILE A 20 -3.97 -1.44 -20.61
CA ILE A 20 -2.92 -1.33 -21.63
C ILE A 20 -2.79 -2.65 -22.41
N VAL A 21 -3.80 -3.06 -23.19
CA VAL A 21 -3.63 -4.17 -24.17
C VAL A 21 -4.32 -3.90 -25.53
N ALA A 22 -5.05 -2.80 -25.71
CA ALA A 22 -5.88 -2.61 -26.90
C ALA A 22 -5.27 -1.65 -27.96
N LYS A 23 -4.02 -1.88 -28.40
CA LYS A 23 -3.49 -1.13 -29.56
C LYS A 23 -2.45 -1.85 -30.43
N PHE A 24 -2.49 -3.18 -30.48
CA PHE A 24 -1.45 -3.96 -31.18
C PHE A 24 -1.92 -4.75 -32.41
N LEU A 25 -2.98 -4.32 -33.11
CA LEU A 25 -3.28 -4.92 -34.41
C LEU A 25 -3.65 -3.84 -35.43
N PHE A 26 -3.07 -3.99 -36.63
CA PHE A 26 -3.41 -3.34 -37.90
C PHE A 26 -2.69 -2.02 -38.23
N VAL A 27 -1.74 -2.06 -39.18
CA VAL A 27 -1.92 -1.67 -40.59
C VAL A 27 -0.60 -1.90 -41.35
N GLU A 28 -0.72 -2.65 -42.42
CA GLU A 28 0.32 -2.98 -43.40
C GLU A 28 0.48 -1.87 -44.46
N LYS A 29 1.67 -1.83 -45.07
CA LYS A 29 2.05 -1.21 -46.37
C LYS A 29 2.19 0.32 -46.45
N ASN A 30 3.42 0.79 -46.70
CA ASN A 30 3.81 1.34 -48.02
C ASN A 30 5.30 1.71 -48.07
N ALA A 31 5.87 1.52 -49.26
CA ALA A 31 7.28 1.59 -49.59
C ALA A 31 7.81 3.02 -49.82
N THR A 32 9.14 3.12 -49.79
CA THR A 32 10.02 4.17 -50.36
C THR A 32 9.99 5.58 -49.76
N LYS A 33 10.98 5.89 -48.91
CA LYS A 33 11.91 7.05 -48.96
C LYS A 33 12.55 7.31 -47.58
N THR A 34 13.88 7.35 -47.58
CA THR A 34 14.79 8.01 -46.61
C THR A 34 14.37 7.95 -45.13
N GLN A 35 14.73 6.85 -44.47
CA GLN A 35 14.35 6.59 -43.08
C GLN A 35 15.27 7.33 -42.11
N LYS A 36 14.87 8.54 -41.69
CA LYS A 36 15.24 9.06 -40.36
C LYS A 36 14.73 8.03 -39.35
N MET A 37 15.62 7.33 -38.65
CA MET A 37 15.26 6.32 -37.64
C MET A 37 14.26 6.92 -36.64
N LYS A 38 13.00 6.50 -36.77
CA LYS A 38 11.94 6.79 -35.80
C LYS A 38 12.30 6.09 -34.50
N LYS A 39 12.15 6.81 -33.37
CA LYS A 39 12.12 6.29 -31.98
C LYS A 39 11.58 4.85 -31.97
N GLY A 40 12.43 3.86 -31.69
CA GLY A 40 11.99 2.47 -31.77
C GLY A 40 12.68 1.52 -30.79
N PHE A 41 13.97 1.72 -30.51
CA PHE A 41 14.67 0.79 -29.63
C PHE A 41 15.87 1.46 -28.98
N ASN A 42 15.88 1.53 -27.66
CA ASN A 42 17.01 2.06 -26.92
C ASN A 42 17.67 0.93 -26.12
N PRO A 43 18.85 0.41 -26.54
CA PRO A 43 19.54 -0.67 -25.86
C PRO A 43 19.78 -0.38 -24.37
N ARG A 44 19.91 0.90 -24.00
CA ARG A 44 20.11 1.33 -22.61
C ARG A 44 18.91 1.02 -21.70
N GLU A 45 17.70 1.11 -22.25
CA GLU A 45 16.46 0.88 -21.50
C GLU A 45 16.25 -0.61 -21.27
N VAL A 46 16.65 -1.44 -22.23
CA VAL A 46 16.57 -2.90 -22.12
C VAL A 46 17.61 -3.44 -21.14
N LEU A 47 18.83 -2.89 -21.15
CA LEU A 47 19.92 -3.34 -20.29
C LEU A 47 19.91 -2.69 -18.89
N GLY A 48 19.15 -1.61 -18.69
CA GLY A 48 19.11 -0.87 -17.42
C GLY A 48 20.42 -0.12 -17.11
N LEU A 49 21.21 0.21 -18.13
CA LEU A 49 22.53 0.82 -17.99
C LEU A 49 22.54 2.25 -18.52
N THR A 50 23.38 3.11 -17.95
CA THR A 50 23.64 4.46 -18.48
C THR A 50 24.53 4.41 -19.72
N GLN A 51 24.46 5.44 -20.58
CA GLN A 51 25.34 5.56 -21.77
C GLN A 51 26.84 5.40 -21.43
N HIS A 52 27.25 5.95 -20.29
CA HIS A 52 28.65 5.87 -19.84
C HIS A 52 29.04 4.45 -19.43
N GLN A 53 28.15 3.73 -18.77
CA GLN A 53 28.39 2.34 -18.37
C GLN A 53 28.46 1.42 -19.59
N ILE A 54 27.55 1.58 -20.56
CA ILE A 54 27.56 0.75 -21.77
C ILE A 54 28.82 1.04 -22.60
N ALA A 55 29.17 2.31 -22.76
CA ALA A 55 30.40 2.70 -23.46
C ALA A 55 31.64 2.06 -22.82
N LYS A 56 31.72 2.05 -21.49
CA LYS A 56 32.80 1.37 -20.75
C LYS A 56 32.79 -0.15 -20.96
N LEU A 57 31.63 -0.80 -20.87
CA LEU A 57 31.51 -2.25 -21.04
C LEU A 57 31.87 -2.71 -22.45
N LEU A 58 31.51 -1.92 -23.46
CA LEU A 58 31.83 -2.19 -24.86
C LEU A 58 33.21 -1.66 -25.29
N ASN A 59 33.95 -1.04 -24.37
CA ASN A 59 35.24 -0.41 -24.61
C ASN A 59 35.22 0.60 -25.78
N VAL A 60 34.19 1.44 -25.84
CA VAL A 60 34.02 2.54 -26.82
C VAL A 60 33.90 3.88 -26.12
N SER A 61 34.13 4.98 -26.85
CA SER A 61 33.92 6.30 -26.26
C SER A 61 32.43 6.60 -26.04
N ARG A 62 32.11 7.39 -25.00
CA ARG A 62 30.75 7.87 -24.73
C ARG A 62 30.15 8.59 -25.95
N SER A 63 30.95 9.39 -26.65
CA SER A 63 30.53 10.12 -27.85
C SER A 63 30.14 9.16 -28.98
N GLN A 64 30.94 8.10 -29.19
CA GLN A 64 30.65 7.07 -30.18
C GLN A 64 29.38 6.29 -29.85
N TRP A 65 29.14 5.94 -28.58
CA TRP A 65 27.89 5.35 -28.15
C TRP A 65 26.69 6.29 -28.37
N SER A 66 26.84 7.59 -28.06
CA SER A 66 25.78 8.58 -28.30
C SER A 66 25.46 8.73 -29.80
N MET A 67 26.46 8.73 -30.67
CA MET A 67 26.26 8.78 -32.12
C MET A 67 25.59 7.50 -32.64
N TYR A 68 25.91 6.34 -32.05
CA TYR A 68 25.22 5.09 -32.35
C TYR A 68 23.75 5.10 -31.93
N GLU A 69 23.43 5.56 -30.72
CA GLU A 69 22.03 5.71 -30.28
C GLU A 69 21.23 6.67 -31.19
N LEU A 70 21.90 7.68 -31.77
CA LEU A 70 21.30 8.62 -32.72
C LEU A 70 21.25 8.10 -34.17
N GLY A 71 21.80 6.91 -34.44
CA GLY A 71 21.90 6.33 -35.78
C GLY A 71 22.84 7.09 -36.72
N GLN A 72 23.76 7.89 -36.16
CA GLN A 72 24.71 8.71 -36.93
C GLN A 72 26.02 7.96 -37.23
N ARG A 73 26.34 6.90 -36.48
CA ARG A 73 27.56 6.13 -36.65
C ARG A 73 27.40 4.69 -36.17
N ASP A 74 27.98 3.75 -36.91
CA ASP A 74 28.01 2.35 -36.50
C ASP A 74 29.04 2.09 -35.40
N LEU A 75 28.77 1.07 -34.59
CA LEU A 75 29.71 0.56 -33.61
C LEU A 75 30.79 -0.31 -34.28
N PRO A 76 31.99 -0.40 -33.69
CA PRO A 76 32.98 -1.40 -34.10
C PRO A 76 32.38 -2.80 -34.05
N ALA A 77 32.75 -3.67 -34.99
CA ALA A 77 32.18 -5.01 -35.09
C ALA A 77 32.33 -5.83 -33.78
N SER A 78 33.46 -5.68 -33.08
CA SER A 78 33.71 -6.30 -31.78
C SER A 78 32.71 -5.84 -30.70
N ALA A 79 32.44 -4.53 -30.62
CA ALA A 79 31.47 -3.97 -29.68
C ALA A 79 30.02 -4.36 -30.04
N PHE A 80 29.71 -4.48 -31.33
CA PHE A 80 28.38 -4.89 -31.78
C PHE A 80 28.06 -6.34 -31.42
N LEU A 81 29.02 -7.26 -31.55
CA LEU A 81 28.86 -8.66 -31.15
C LEU A 81 28.57 -8.79 -29.65
N VAL A 82 29.38 -8.14 -28.81
CA VAL A 82 29.20 -8.13 -27.35
C VAL A 82 27.85 -7.53 -26.95
N LEU A 83 27.43 -6.44 -27.62
CA LEU A 83 26.11 -5.87 -27.41
C LEU A 83 25.01 -6.88 -27.80
N GLY A 84 25.16 -7.60 -28.92
CA GLY A 84 24.25 -8.66 -29.32
C GLY A 84 24.06 -9.72 -28.24
N ASP A 85 25.16 -10.22 -27.68
CA ASP A 85 25.15 -11.22 -26.61
C ASP A 85 24.46 -10.70 -25.34
N MET A 86 24.77 -9.47 -24.91
CA MET A 86 24.13 -8.81 -23.77
C MET A 86 22.61 -8.68 -23.97
N MET A 87 22.18 -8.35 -25.20
CA MET A 87 20.77 -8.18 -25.53
C MET A 87 20.02 -9.52 -25.60
N VAL A 88 20.68 -10.59 -26.04
CA VAL A 88 20.13 -11.96 -25.96
C VAL A 88 19.95 -12.35 -24.50
N PHE A 89 21.00 -12.17 -23.68
CA PHE A 89 20.97 -12.46 -22.25
C PHE A 89 19.84 -11.71 -21.52
N ALA A 90 19.72 -10.39 -21.76
CA ALA A 90 18.68 -9.56 -21.18
C ALA A 90 17.26 -9.95 -21.61
N LYS A 91 17.08 -10.55 -22.78
CA LYS A 91 15.79 -11.09 -23.22
C LYS A 91 15.49 -12.45 -22.60
N THR A 92 16.52 -13.28 -22.38
CA THR A 92 16.36 -14.61 -21.79
C THR A 92 16.15 -14.57 -20.27
N ILE A 93 16.71 -13.57 -19.60
CA ILE A 93 16.51 -13.38 -18.18
C ILE A 93 15.27 -12.54 -17.95
N THR A 94 14.27 -13.17 -17.35
CA THR A 94 13.24 -12.43 -16.64
C THR A 94 13.65 -12.32 -15.18
N VAL A 95 13.37 -11.19 -14.54
CA VAL A 95 13.72 -10.93 -13.13
C VAL A 95 13.24 -12.04 -12.19
N GLN A 96 12.25 -12.82 -12.60
CA GLN A 96 11.64 -13.92 -11.84
C GLN A 96 12.33 -15.28 -12.02
N THR A 97 13.13 -15.48 -13.08
CA THR A 97 13.75 -16.77 -13.41
C THR A 97 15.28 -16.80 -13.25
N ALA A 98 15.91 -15.64 -13.04
CA ALA A 98 17.34 -15.61 -12.75
C ALA A 98 17.63 -16.06 -11.32
N PRO A 99 18.71 -16.84 -11.10
CA PRO A 99 19.16 -17.14 -9.74
C PRO A 99 19.50 -15.84 -9.02
N LYS A 100 19.04 -15.72 -7.76
CA LYS A 100 19.32 -14.55 -6.93
C LYS A 100 20.83 -14.39 -6.78
N THR A 101 21.32 -13.19 -7.08
CA THR A 101 22.71 -12.83 -6.82
C THR A 101 22.97 -12.78 -5.32
N GLU A 102 24.21 -13.00 -4.90
CA GLU A 102 24.60 -12.93 -3.47
C GLU A 102 24.19 -11.58 -2.84
N HIS A 103 24.31 -10.50 -3.61
CA HIS A 103 23.88 -9.17 -3.18
C HIS A 103 22.38 -9.09 -2.94
N GLN A 104 21.56 -9.69 -3.81
CA GLN A 104 20.11 -9.76 -3.61
C GLN A 104 19.74 -10.56 -2.36
N LEU A 105 20.41 -11.68 -2.08
CA LEU A 105 20.19 -12.47 -0.87
C LEU A 105 20.53 -11.67 0.41
N LYS A 106 21.65 -10.94 0.42
CA LYS A 106 22.02 -10.07 1.55
C LYS A 106 21.00 -8.94 1.74
N GLN A 107 20.51 -8.36 0.64
CA GLN A 107 19.48 -7.34 0.69
C GLN A 107 18.17 -7.89 1.25
N GLU A 108 17.72 -9.05 0.80
CA GLU A 108 16.50 -9.71 1.29
C GLU A 108 16.61 -10.02 2.80
N ALA A 109 17.73 -10.55 3.27
CA ALA A 109 17.95 -10.81 4.69
C ALA A 109 17.93 -9.51 5.52
N SER A 110 18.57 -8.44 5.03
CA SER A 110 18.53 -7.14 5.71
C SER A 110 17.12 -6.55 5.77
N LEU A 111 16.32 -6.77 4.72
CA LEU A 111 14.95 -6.34 4.62
C LEU A 111 14.06 -7.11 5.60
N GLN A 112 14.22 -8.43 5.71
CA GLN A 112 13.49 -9.25 6.69
C GLN A 112 13.73 -8.75 8.13
N ILE A 113 14.98 -8.48 8.49
CA ILE A 113 15.33 -7.93 9.81
C ILE A 113 14.65 -6.57 10.03
N ALA A 114 14.63 -5.71 9.00
CA ALA A 114 13.97 -4.41 9.09
C ALA A 114 12.44 -4.54 9.27
N LEU A 115 11.79 -5.44 8.53
CA LEU A 115 10.35 -5.71 8.67
C LEU A 115 10.00 -6.25 10.06
N GLN A 116 10.81 -7.14 10.63
CA GLN A 116 10.60 -7.64 11.99
C GLN A 116 10.68 -6.52 13.03
N LYS A 117 11.62 -5.57 12.88
CA LYS A 117 11.70 -4.39 13.75
C LYS A 117 10.46 -3.51 13.63
N LEU A 118 9.95 -3.31 12.41
CA LEU A 118 8.72 -2.55 12.20
C LEU A 118 7.50 -3.22 12.86
N LEU A 119 7.41 -4.55 12.82
CA LEU A 119 6.37 -5.29 13.53
C LEU A 119 6.45 -5.11 15.05
N GLN A 120 7.65 -5.17 15.63
CA GLN A 120 7.84 -4.95 17.06
C GLN A 120 7.43 -3.52 17.46
N GLU A 121 7.81 -2.53 16.68
CA GLU A 121 7.41 -1.14 16.90
C GLU A 121 5.88 -0.97 16.79
N ASN A 122 5.26 -1.55 15.76
CA ASN A 122 3.82 -1.50 15.60
C ASN A 122 3.08 -2.15 16.78
N ALA A 123 3.56 -3.31 17.27
CA ALA A 123 2.99 -3.97 18.44
C ALA A 123 3.04 -3.06 19.69
N TYR A 124 4.17 -2.38 19.93
CA TYR A 124 4.29 -1.39 20.99
C TYR A 124 3.30 -0.23 20.82
N GLN A 125 3.13 0.27 19.59
CA GLN A 125 2.19 1.34 19.30
C GLN A 125 0.73 0.93 19.53
N LEU A 126 0.35 -0.28 19.15
CA LEU A 126 -0.98 -0.84 19.39
C LEU A 126 -1.30 -0.87 20.89
N GLU A 127 -0.40 -1.41 21.71
CA GLU A 127 -0.59 -1.41 23.17
C GLU A 127 -0.71 0.00 23.73
N ARG A 128 0.14 0.92 23.28
CA ARG A 128 0.12 2.30 23.74
C ARG A 128 -1.19 3.00 23.39
N VAL A 129 -1.75 2.75 22.21
CA VAL A 129 -3.05 3.28 21.79
C VAL A 129 -4.17 2.63 22.60
N ALA A 130 -4.15 1.31 22.77
CA ALA A 130 -5.15 0.58 23.56
C ALA A 130 -5.22 1.07 25.02
N ARG A 131 -4.06 1.32 25.65
CA ARG A 131 -3.99 1.88 27.01
C ARG A 131 -4.61 3.29 27.12
N LYS A 132 -4.52 4.10 26.06
CA LYS A 132 -5.13 5.45 26.03
C LYS A 132 -6.61 5.42 25.73
N LEU A 133 -7.05 4.45 24.93
CA LEU A 133 -8.43 4.29 24.49
C LEU A 133 -9.31 3.65 25.58
N ALA A 134 -8.80 2.65 26.30
CA ALA A 134 -9.52 1.97 27.37
C ALA A 134 -10.19 2.90 28.42
N PRO A 135 -9.49 3.87 29.05
CA PRO A 135 -10.12 4.75 30.03
C PRO A 135 -11.16 5.69 29.39
N LEU A 136 -10.93 6.15 28.15
CA LEU A 136 -11.87 7.00 27.43
C LEU A 136 -13.15 6.24 27.10
N GLU A 137 -13.04 5.00 26.64
CA GLU A 137 -14.20 4.15 26.37
C GLU A 137 -14.95 3.77 27.64
N GLN A 138 -14.25 3.45 28.72
CA GLN A 138 -14.89 3.17 30.01
C GLN A 138 -15.69 4.37 30.51
N LYS A 139 -15.11 5.58 30.43
CA LYS A 139 -15.81 6.82 30.80
C LYS A 139 -17.04 7.05 29.93
N HIS A 140 -16.91 6.89 28.62
CA HIS A 140 -18.02 7.05 27.68
C HIS A 140 -19.13 6.01 27.91
N GLN A 141 -18.77 4.74 28.11
CA GLN A 141 -19.73 3.68 28.41
C GLN A 141 -20.46 3.91 29.73
N ALA A 142 -19.76 4.38 30.77
CA ALA A 142 -20.39 4.74 32.04
C ALA A 142 -21.43 5.87 31.84
N GLN A 143 -21.06 6.91 31.08
CA GLN A 143 -21.97 8.02 30.76
C GLN A 143 -23.21 7.54 29.97
N LEU A 144 -23.03 6.69 28.96
CA LEU A 144 -24.15 6.12 28.20
C LEU A 144 -25.09 5.30 29.08
N LYS A 145 -24.55 4.46 29.97
CA LYS A 145 -25.36 3.68 30.93
C LYS A 145 -26.15 4.60 31.86
N THR A 146 -25.53 5.66 32.36
CA THR A 146 -26.21 6.67 33.18
C THR A 146 -27.35 7.34 32.41
N LEU A 147 -27.13 7.74 31.15
CA LEU A 147 -28.17 8.33 30.31
C LEU A 147 -29.32 7.36 30.04
N GLN A 148 -29.02 6.09 29.74
CA GLN A 148 -30.03 5.05 29.54
C GLN A 148 -30.86 4.80 30.79
N LEU A 149 -30.21 4.73 31.96
CA LEU A 149 -30.89 4.61 33.25
C LEU A 149 -31.80 5.80 33.52
N LEU A 150 -31.32 7.02 33.29
CA LEU A 150 -32.13 8.23 33.49
C LEU A 150 -33.32 8.28 32.52
N ALA A 151 -33.13 7.86 31.27
CA ALA A 151 -34.23 7.75 30.31
C ALA A 151 -35.30 6.75 30.79
N TYR A 152 -34.88 5.57 31.25
CA TYR A 152 -35.79 4.57 31.83
C TYR A 152 -36.54 5.12 33.06
N LEU A 153 -35.84 5.75 33.99
CA LEU A 153 -36.47 6.33 35.19
C LEU A 153 -37.44 7.47 34.86
N LYS A 154 -37.19 8.23 33.79
CA LYS A 154 -38.13 9.25 33.28
C LYS A 154 -39.40 8.62 32.72
N THR A 155 -39.30 7.49 32.02
CA THR A 155 -40.49 6.77 31.50
C THR A 155 -41.35 6.16 32.60
N GLN A 156 -40.75 5.80 33.73
CA GLN A 156 -41.44 5.20 34.88
C GLN A 156 -42.06 6.24 35.84
N ASN A 157 -41.49 7.45 35.92
CA ASN A 157 -41.95 8.51 36.84
C ASN A 157 -42.78 9.56 36.10
N LEU A 158 -44.08 9.30 35.93
CA LEU A 158 -45.04 10.20 35.27
C LEU A 158 -45.43 11.45 36.10
N ASN A 159 -45.00 11.54 37.37
CA ASN A 159 -45.41 12.64 38.27
C ASN A 159 -44.45 13.83 38.15
N THR A 160 -44.73 14.71 37.19
CA THR A 160 -44.06 16.01 37.00
C THR A 160 -44.24 16.88 38.25
N GLY A 161 -43.13 17.26 38.90
CA GLY A 161 -43.13 18.20 40.03
C GLY A 161 -42.60 17.67 41.36
N THR A 162 -42.34 16.35 41.46
CA THR A 162 -41.72 15.75 42.66
C THR A 162 -40.25 16.16 42.80
N PRO A 163 -39.68 16.20 44.03
CA PRO A 163 -38.24 16.41 44.25
C PRO A 163 -37.37 15.43 43.46
N GLN A 164 -37.86 14.21 43.26
CA GLN A 164 -37.20 13.17 42.47
C GLN A 164 -37.09 13.57 40.99
N SER A 165 -38.12 14.16 40.39
CA SER A 165 -38.06 14.65 39.00
C SER A 165 -37.00 15.76 38.81
N LYS A 166 -36.92 16.72 39.75
CA LYS A 166 -35.91 17.80 39.72
C LYS A 166 -34.49 17.26 39.88
N ASN A 167 -34.30 16.24 40.72
CA ASN A 167 -33.02 15.57 40.88
C ASN A 167 -32.62 14.83 39.60
N LEU A 168 -33.56 14.12 38.94
CA LEU A 168 -33.31 13.45 37.67
C LEU A 168 -32.89 14.46 36.59
N GLU A 169 -33.56 15.61 36.50
CA GLU A 169 -33.18 16.68 35.57
C GLU A 169 -31.77 17.19 35.83
N ARG A 170 -31.44 17.49 37.10
CA ARG A 170 -30.11 17.96 37.48
C ARG A 170 -29.01 16.98 37.10
N ILE A 171 -29.23 15.68 37.36
CA ILE A 171 -28.29 14.62 36.99
C ILE A 171 -28.19 14.48 35.46
N THR A 172 -29.30 14.62 34.71
CA THR A 172 -29.23 14.60 33.24
C THR A 172 -28.41 15.76 32.70
N THR A 173 -28.62 16.98 33.18
CA THR A 173 -27.89 18.16 32.73
C THR A 173 -26.39 18.05 33.06
N GLN A 174 -26.04 17.52 34.24
CA GLN A 174 -24.65 17.26 34.62
C GLN A 174 -24.01 16.19 33.73
N THR A 175 -24.76 15.12 33.41
CA THR A 175 -24.25 14.03 32.57
C THR A 175 -24.05 14.50 31.13
N ILE A 176 -25.00 15.26 30.57
CA ILE A 176 -24.90 15.83 29.22
C ILE A 176 -23.73 16.82 29.13
N ASN A 177 -23.58 17.72 30.10
CA ASN A 177 -22.47 18.67 30.13
C ASN A 177 -21.10 17.97 30.33
N GLY A 178 -21.10 16.79 30.96
CA GLY A 178 -19.92 15.93 31.09
C GLY A 178 -19.53 15.18 29.81
N VAL A 179 -20.43 15.06 28.84
CA VAL A 179 -20.15 14.52 27.50
C VAL A 179 -19.73 15.67 26.60
N THR A 180 -18.43 15.94 26.53
CA THR A 180 -17.91 16.97 25.64
C THR A 180 -17.66 16.40 24.25
N LEU A 181 -17.95 17.18 23.20
CA LEU A 181 -17.62 16.84 21.82
C LEU A 181 -16.12 16.54 21.64
N LYS A 182 -15.28 17.16 22.47
CA LYS A 182 -13.84 16.93 22.53
C LYS A 182 -13.50 15.49 22.95
N ASP A 183 -14.19 14.94 23.95
CA ASP A 183 -13.94 13.57 24.42
C ASP A 183 -14.34 12.53 23.34
N LEU A 184 -15.48 12.75 22.67
CA LEU A 184 -15.93 11.93 21.54
C LEU A 184 -14.93 11.95 20.38
N LEU A 185 -14.45 13.14 19.99
CA LEU A 185 -13.47 13.28 18.93
C LEU A 185 -12.15 12.58 19.28
N GLN A 186 -11.74 12.61 20.56
CA GLN A 186 -10.57 11.87 21.01
C GLN A 186 -10.75 10.36 20.87
N ILE A 187 -11.90 9.81 21.26
CA ILE A 187 -12.21 8.38 21.10
C ILE A 187 -12.09 7.98 19.63
N VAL A 188 -12.76 8.71 18.73
CA VAL A 188 -12.72 8.44 17.28
C VAL A 188 -11.30 8.53 16.75
N LYS A 189 -10.52 9.54 17.16
CA LYS A 189 -9.13 9.70 16.76
C LYS A 189 -8.26 8.50 17.16
N TRP A 190 -8.45 7.99 18.38
CA TRP A 190 -7.69 6.83 18.86
C TRP A 190 -8.16 5.52 18.22
N GLN A 191 -9.46 5.37 17.95
CA GLN A 191 -10.02 4.23 17.22
C GLN A 191 -9.49 4.17 15.79
N MET A 192 -9.54 5.28 15.05
CA MET A 192 -8.96 5.38 13.71
C MET A 192 -7.46 5.03 13.71
N LYS A 193 -6.72 5.48 14.73
CA LYS A 193 -5.29 5.13 14.87
C LYS A 193 -5.08 3.64 15.12
N LEU A 194 -5.93 3.02 15.91
CA LEU A 194 -5.88 1.57 16.18
C LEU A 194 -6.12 0.78 14.89
N GLU A 195 -7.14 1.15 14.11
CA GLU A 195 -7.45 0.50 12.83
C GLU A 195 -6.30 0.64 11.82
N MET A 196 -5.70 1.84 11.70
CA MET A 196 -4.55 2.05 10.83
C MET A 196 -3.36 1.16 11.22
N LEU A 197 -3.06 1.07 12.52
CA LEU A 197 -1.96 0.23 13.01
C LEU A 197 -2.23 -1.27 12.81
N GLN A 198 -3.49 -1.70 12.95
CA GLN A 198 -3.89 -3.09 12.67
C GLN A 198 -3.75 -3.43 11.18
N ALA A 199 -4.15 -2.53 10.28
CA ALA A 199 -3.97 -2.70 8.85
C ALA A 199 -2.48 -2.75 8.47
N GLU A 200 -1.66 -1.87 9.06
CA GLU A 200 -0.21 -1.88 8.87
C GLU A 200 0.41 -3.19 9.34
N LYS A 201 0.01 -3.70 10.51
CA LYS A 201 0.46 -5.00 11.03
C LYS A 201 0.13 -6.13 10.05
N GLN A 202 -1.11 -6.19 9.56
CA GLN A 202 -1.52 -7.21 8.59
C GLN A 202 -0.68 -7.15 7.32
N TRP A 203 -0.46 -5.94 6.79
CA TRP A 203 0.37 -5.74 5.61
C TRP A 203 1.83 -6.21 5.83
N LEU A 204 2.41 -5.92 7.00
CA LEU A 204 3.76 -6.38 7.35
C LEU A 204 3.85 -7.91 7.48
N GLU A 205 2.84 -8.54 8.08
CA GLU A 205 2.76 -10.01 8.22
C GLU A 205 2.61 -10.71 6.87
N GLU A 206 1.72 -10.20 6.00
CA GLU A 206 1.57 -10.68 4.63
C GLU A 206 2.87 -10.54 3.84
N ARG A 207 3.55 -9.40 3.99
CA ARG A 207 4.81 -9.16 3.29
C ARG A 207 5.90 -10.12 3.73
N LEU A 208 6.01 -10.40 5.03
CA LEU A 208 6.96 -11.39 5.56
C LEU A 208 6.65 -12.80 5.05
N LYS A 209 5.37 -13.17 4.97
CA LYS A 209 4.94 -14.48 4.46
C LYS A 209 5.32 -14.67 2.99
N ILE A 210 5.06 -13.66 2.16
CA ILE A 210 5.47 -13.70 0.74
C ILE A 210 6.98 -13.91 0.63
N MET A 211 7.77 -13.26 1.48
CA MET A 211 9.23 -13.41 1.48
C MET A 211 9.72 -14.76 2.00
N SER A 212 8.98 -15.43 2.89
CA SER A 212 9.32 -16.79 3.33
C SER A 212 8.98 -17.86 2.30
N ASP A 213 7.93 -17.63 1.50
CA ASP A 213 7.47 -18.57 0.47
C ASP A 213 8.32 -18.49 -0.83
N GLU A 214 9.09 -17.40 -1.00
CA GLU A 214 9.99 -17.16 -2.14
C GLU A 214 11.46 -17.62 -1.90
N LEU A 215 11.73 -18.29 -0.77
CA LEU A 215 13.02 -18.89 -0.40
C LEU A 215 12.95 -20.42 -0.48
#